data_AF-A0A0F5MRG8-F1
#
_entry.id   AF-A0A0F5MRG8-F1
#
_cell.length_a   1.000
_cell.length_b   1.000
_cell.length_c   1.000
_cell.angle_alpha   90.00
_cell.angle_beta   90.00
_cell.angle_gamma   90.00
#
_symmetry.space_group_name_H-M   'P 1'
#
loop_
_entity.id
_entity.type
_entity.pdbx_description
1 polymer ?
#
loop_
_entity_poly.entity_id
_entity_poly.type
_entity_poly.pdbx_seq_one_letter_code
_entity_poly.pdbx_strand_id
1 'polypeptide(L)'
;MHATVRPYATAGVALVGASLVAITPVSAPLPVLRDVQSHAVALTGAFQDVLSAASANVTTMLNNWYLAPGVGMQQFWANQMDYADRLLNDPSSSTNDVNEEIQKHLNAVISGWALQNETDATHSTVLNHTMDGTHALMFGQIGGYIPADVDASQIMPIIDYLGSPASAVLMGMIGPGISPWVALLNSITDHDSLGDTLINMGGAFFNGATLNLDALLPMINGFGVFPAGMNMDHLDIAFGGLLSPGAVAVGPYQVLGPGGEVAASVPAVGGSIFQSVGIEFSGVPVLGTLDLNSAGIGPIAAWQAWGQTVGALLGSGWDGKGPVVVTPPLAGAELPLLDDGGSGAATDAFGWLGDLLGL
;
A
#
# COMPACT_ATOMS: atom_id res chain seq x y z
N MET A 1 -38.62 57.14 3.99
CA MET A 1 -38.27 57.02 5.42
C MET A 1 -37.12 56.02 5.58
N HIS A 2 -36.00 56.52 6.12
CA HIS A 2 -34.90 55.90 6.89
C HIS A 2 -34.61 54.37 6.92
N ALA A 3 -33.29 54.12 6.73
CA ALA A 3 -32.32 53.26 7.44
C ALA A 3 -32.34 51.71 7.29
N THR A 4 -31.31 51.07 6.69
CA THR A 4 -30.01 50.51 7.22
C THR A 4 -30.22 49.29 8.15
N VAL A 5 -29.53 48.13 8.12
CA VAL A 5 -28.09 47.75 7.98
C VAL A 5 -27.95 46.26 7.53
N ARG A 6 -26.84 45.91 6.85
CA ARG A 6 -26.34 44.56 6.44
C ARG A 6 -25.63 43.78 7.61
N PRO A 7 -24.73 42.79 7.38
CA PRO A 7 -24.80 41.39 6.88
C PRO A 7 -24.13 40.38 7.87
N TYR A 8 -23.97 39.10 7.51
CA TYR A 8 -22.78 38.20 7.64
C TYR A 8 -23.23 36.72 7.46
N ALA A 9 -22.78 36.05 6.38
CA ALA A 9 -21.77 34.96 6.36
C ALA A 9 -22.40 33.58 6.68
N THR A 10 -22.13 32.44 6.02
CA THR A 10 -20.97 32.01 5.22
C THR A 10 -21.41 30.86 4.30
N ALA A 11 -20.70 30.72 3.19
CA ALA A 11 -20.96 29.89 2.03
C ALA A 11 -21.02 28.38 2.28
N GLY A 12 -21.93 27.72 1.55
CA GLY A 12 -21.86 26.30 1.23
C GLY A 12 -20.94 26.06 0.03
N VAL A 13 -20.31 24.89 0.00
CA VAL A 13 -19.67 24.34 -1.20
C VAL A 13 -20.66 23.35 -1.82
N ALA A 14 -21.33 23.79 -2.89
CA ALA A 14 -22.05 22.90 -3.80
C ALA A 14 -21.10 22.53 -4.94
N LEU A 15 -20.92 21.23 -5.15
CA LEU A 15 -20.31 20.64 -6.34
C LEU A 15 -21.04 21.13 -7.60
N VAL A 16 -20.34 21.88 -8.46
CA VAL A 16 -20.82 22.23 -9.80
C VAL A 16 -20.07 21.37 -10.80
N GLY A 17 -20.83 20.51 -11.49
CA GLY A 17 -20.36 19.73 -12.63
C GLY A 17 -20.32 20.51 -13.94
N ALA A 18 -19.55 19.94 -14.88
CA ALA A 18 -19.58 20.12 -16.33
C ALA A 18 -19.40 21.54 -16.90
N SER A 19 -18.17 21.86 -17.31
CA SER A 19 -17.91 22.90 -18.32
C SER A 19 -17.58 22.26 -19.67
N LEU A 20 -18.60 22.12 -20.52
CA LEU A 20 -18.45 22.00 -21.97
C LEU A 20 -18.10 23.39 -22.51
N VAL A 21 -16.85 23.58 -22.92
CA VAL A 21 -16.42 24.79 -23.64
C VAL A 21 -16.82 24.63 -25.11
N ALA A 22 -17.99 25.16 -25.48
CA ALA A 22 -18.39 25.30 -26.88
C ALA A 22 -17.74 26.58 -27.46
N ILE A 23 -16.60 26.43 -28.13
CA ILE A 23 -16.02 27.51 -28.95
C ILE A 23 -16.73 27.46 -30.32
N THR A 24 -17.51 28.49 -30.62
CA THR A 24 -17.98 28.73 -31.99
C THR A 24 -16.87 29.42 -32.77
N PRO A 25 -16.29 28.80 -33.82
CA PRO A 25 -15.24 29.46 -34.58
C PRO A 25 -15.85 30.55 -35.46
N VAL A 26 -15.46 31.80 -35.22
CA VAL A 26 -15.64 32.88 -36.19
C VAL A 26 -14.60 32.68 -37.28
N SER A 27 -15.02 32.22 -38.46
CA SER A 27 -14.15 32.03 -39.62
C SER A 27 -13.75 33.37 -40.23
N ALA A 28 -12.48 33.74 -40.13
CA ALA A 28 -11.85 34.67 -41.07
C ALA A 28 -11.33 33.85 -42.27
N PRO A 29 -11.55 34.27 -43.53
CA PRO A 29 -11.04 33.53 -44.67
C PRO A 29 -9.52 33.71 -44.75
N LEU A 30 -8.78 32.62 -44.57
CA LEU A 30 -7.33 32.55 -44.74
C LEU A 30 -6.98 31.59 -45.90
N PRO A 31 -5.87 31.85 -46.60
CA PRO A 31 -5.61 31.36 -47.95
C PRO A 31 -5.38 29.86 -47.99
N VAL A 32 -5.70 29.24 -49.13
CA VAL A 32 -5.62 27.79 -49.39
C VAL A 32 -4.21 27.28 -49.12
N LEU A 33 -4.03 26.61 -47.98
CA LEU A 33 -2.87 25.76 -47.69
C LEU A 33 -3.21 24.32 -48.06
N ARG A 34 -2.23 23.61 -48.62
CA ARG A 34 -2.34 22.22 -49.09
C ARG A 34 -2.89 21.30 -48.00
N ASP A 35 -3.73 20.35 -48.41
CA ASP A 35 -4.32 19.29 -47.58
C ASP A 35 -3.28 18.67 -46.63
N VAL A 36 -3.31 19.09 -45.37
CA VAL A 36 -2.74 18.33 -44.26
C VAL A 36 -3.87 17.43 -43.80
N GLN A 37 -3.79 16.13 -44.12
CA GLN A 37 -4.68 15.14 -43.54
C GLN A 37 -4.40 15.04 -42.03
N SER A 38 -5.06 15.86 -41.22
CA SER A 38 -5.12 15.67 -39.78
C SER A 38 -5.97 14.43 -39.50
N HIS A 39 -5.31 13.30 -39.27
CA HIS A 39 -5.97 12.15 -38.67
C HIS A 39 -6.37 12.56 -37.25
N ALA A 40 -7.67 12.52 -36.95
CA ALA A 40 -8.16 12.77 -35.60
C ALA A 40 -7.58 11.67 -34.69
N VAL A 41 -6.56 12.02 -33.93
CA VAL A 41 -5.98 11.14 -32.91
C VAL A 41 -7.08 10.93 -31.85
N ALA A 42 -7.50 9.68 -31.65
CA ALA A 42 -8.54 9.31 -30.69
C ALA A 42 -8.00 9.36 -29.24
N LEU A 43 -7.49 10.51 -28.83
CA LEU A 43 -6.91 10.79 -27.51
C LEU A 43 -7.87 10.52 -26.35
N THR A 44 -9.17 10.40 -26.63
CA THR A 44 -10.21 10.24 -25.61
C THR A 44 -10.28 8.84 -25.03
N GLY A 45 -9.93 7.79 -25.78
CA GLY A 45 -10.00 6.40 -25.32
C GLY A 45 -8.89 6.04 -24.34
N ALA A 46 -7.63 6.20 -24.77
CA ALA A 46 -6.46 5.92 -23.93
C ALA A 46 -6.45 6.76 -22.63
N PHE A 47 -6.93 8.01 -22.70
CA PHE A 47 -7.06 8.85 -21.50
C PHE A 47 -8.15 8.33 -20.53
N GLN A 48 -9.25 7.77 -21.05
CA GLN A 48 -10.30 7.17 -20.22
C GLN A 48 -9.79 5.94 -19.48
N ASP A 49 -8.95 5.12 -20.11
CA ASP A 49 -8.37 3.93 -19.48
C ASP A 49 -7.43 4.32 -18.33
N VAL A 50 -6.55 5.30 -18.57
CA VAL A 50 -5.69 5.88 -17.54
C VAL A 50 -6.48 6.38 -16.33
N LEU A 51 -7.55 7.14 -16.59
CA LEU A 51 -8.39 7.70 -15.54
C LEU A 51 -9.18 6.61 -14.80
N SER A 52 -9.63 5.58 -15.51
CA SER A 52 -10.38 4.46 -14.93
C SER A 52 -9.49 3.63 -14.00
N ALA A 53 -8.26 3.34 -14.41
CA ALA A 53 -7.26 2.68 -13.57
C ALA A 53 -6.92 3.52 -12.33
N ALA A 54 -6.68 4.83 -12.51
CA ALA A 54 -6.41 5.74 -11.41
C ALA A 54 -7.58 5.81 -10.42
N SER A 55 -8.81 5.85 -10.93
CA SER A 55 -10.03 5.84 -10.11
C SER A 55 -10.15 4.54 -9.31
N ALA A 56 -9.95 3.38 -9.92
CA ALA A 56 -10.02 2.09 -9.23
C ALA A 56 -8.95 1.97 -8.13
N ASN A 57 -7.73 2.42 -8.44
CA ASN A 57 -6.61 2.50 -7.52
C ASN A 57 -6.90 3.39 -6.31
N VAL A 58 -7.41 4.61 -6.55
CA VAL A 58 -7.83 5.54 -5.49
C VAL A 58 -8.96 4.95 -4.65
N THR A 59 -9.96 4.34 -5.27
CA THR A 59 -11.05 3.66 -4.54
C THR A 59 -10.52 2.58 -3.62
N THR A 60 -9.55 1.77 -4.07
CA THR A 60 -8.92 0.74 -3.25
C THR A 60 -8.22 1.33 -2.02
N MET A 61 -7.38 2.36 -2.21
CA MET A 61 -6.70 3.04 -1.11
C MET A 61 -7.67 3.73 -0.15
N LEU A 62 -8.68 4.44 -0.67
CA LEU A 62 -9.70 5.11 0.15
C LEU A 62 -10.51 4.10 0.96
N ASN A 63 -10.92 2.99 0.36
CA ASN A 63 -11.64 1.94 1.08
C ASN A 63 -10.77 1.37 2.21
N ASN A 64 -9.49 1.09 1.95
CA ASN A 64 -8.55 0.66 3.00
C ASN A 64 -8.41 1.70 4.11
N TRP A 65 -8.42 2.99 3.76
CA TRP A 65 -8.28 4.07 4.74
C TRP A 65 -9.53 4.14 5.62
N TYR A 66 -10.71 4.03 5.02
CA TYR A 66 -11.98 4.07 5.74
C TYR A 66 -12.24 2.84 6.62
N LEU A 67 -11.56 1.71 6.40
CA LEU A 67 -11.64 0.57 7.31
C LEU A 67 -11.20 0.96 8.73
N ALA A 68 -10.06 1.62 8.87
CA ALA A 68 -9.57 2.15 10.15
C ALA A 68 -8.49 3.22 9.88
N PRO A 69 -8.88 4.52 9.81
CA PRO A 69 -7.95 5.62 9.57
C PRO A 69 -6.81 5.65 10.60
N GLY A 70 -5.57 5.47 10.16
CA GLY A 70 -4.41 5.42 11.06
C GLY A 70 -4.46 4.24 12.03
N VAL A 71 -4.85 3.04 11.58
CA VAL A 71 -5.00 1.83 12.40
C VAL A 71 -3.81 1.55 13.34
N GLY A 72 -2.56 1.76 12.91
CA GLY A 72 -1.40 1.62 13.80
C GLY A 72 -1.43 2.58 14.99
N MET A 73 -1.85 3.84 14.78
CA MET A 73 -2.03 4.81 15.87
C MET A 73 -3.23 4.47 16.74
N GLN A 74 -4.32 3.98 16.14
CA GLN A 74 -5.48 3.51 16.90
C GLN A 74 -5.08 2.35 17.83
N GLN A 75 -4.33 1.38 17.31
CA GLN A 75 -3.85 0.24 18.10
C GLN A 75 -2.87 0.67 19.18
N PHE A 76 -1.97 1.62 18.88
CA PHE A 76 -1.08 2.19 19.90
C PHE A 76 -1.88 2.75 21.09
N TRP A 77 -2.91 3.56 20.83
CA TRP A 77 -3.76 4.12 21.90
C TRP A 77 -4.60 3.06 22.60
N ALA A 78 -5.13 2.08 21.86
CA ALA A 78 -5.85 0.95 22.45
C ALA A 78 -4.95 0.20 23.46
N ASN A 79 -3.69 -0.04 23.10
CA ASN A 79 -2.71 -0.66 23.99
C ASN A 79 -2.41 0.24 25.20
N GLN A 80 -2.24 1.56 25.03
CA GLN A 80 -2.01 2.45 26.18
C GLN A 80 -3.16 2.44 27.18
N MET A 81 -4.41 2.39 26.70
CA MET A 81 -5.59 2.31 27.56
C MET A 81 -5.68 0.95 28.28
N ASP A 82 -5.42 -0.15 27.58
CA ASP A 82 -5.37 -1.50 28.19
C ASP A 82 -4.29 -1.59 29.28
N TYR A 83 -3.09 -1.09 29.00
CA TYR A 83 -2.01 -1.06 29.98
C TYR A 83 -2.38 -0.24 31.21
N ALA A 84 -2.99 0.93 31.02
CA ALA A 84 -3.43 1.77 32.11
C ALA A 84 -4.50 1.08 32.95
N ASP A 85 -5.51 0.46 32.32
CA ASP A 85 -6.57 -0.28 33.01
C ASP A 85 -6.00 -1.42 33.88
N ARG A 86 -5.10 -2.24 33.31
CA ARG A 86 -4.46 -3.35 34.03
C ARG A 86 -3.60 -2.88 35.20
N LEU A 87 -2.86 -1.79 35.02
CA LEU A 87 -2.04 -1.22 36.10
C LEU A 87 -2.88 -0.56 37.19
N LEU A 88 -4.03 0.02 36.86
CA LEU A 88 -4.94 0.64 37.84
C LEU A 88 -5.73 -0.42 38.62
N ASN A 89 -6.21 -1.46 37.93
CA ASN A 89 -7.09 -2.47 38.52
C ASN A 89 -6.33 -3.64 39.18
N ASP A 90 -5.13 -3.99 38.72
CA ASP A 90 -4.26 -4.99 39.36
C ASP A 90 -2.76 -4.69 39.17
N PRO A 91 -2.22 -3.65 39.84
CA PRO A 91 -0.81 -3.26 39.72
C PRO A 91 0.16 -4.35 40.17
N SER A 92 -0.26 -5.17 41.14
CA SER A 92 0.62 -6.15 41.80
C SER A 92 0.96 -7.34 40.91
N SER A 93 0.04 -7.75 40.02
CA SER A 93 0.26 -8.84 39.06
C SER A 93 0.66 -8.32 37.67
N SER A 94 0.16 -7.16 37.25
CA SER A 94 0.24 -6.72 35.84
C SER A 94 1.52 -5.99 35.46
N THR A 95 2.31 -5.51 36.43
CA THR A 95 3.46 -4.62 36.13
C THR A 95 4.51 -5.26 35.22
N ASN A 96 4.86 -6.53 35.44
CA ASN A 96 5.87 -7.21 34.62
C ASN A 96 5.32 -7.54 33.23
N ASP A 97 4.08 -8.03 33.16
CA ASP A 97 3.44 -8.41 31.90
C ASP A 97 3.26 -7.21 30.97
N VAL A 98 2.80 -6.06 31.50
CA VAL A 98 2.68 -4.81 30.73
C VAL A 98 4.04 -4.34 30.22
N ASN A 99 5.09 -4.42 31.04
CA ASN A 99 6.45 -4.07 30.62
C ASN A 99 6.97 -4.99 29.51
N GLU A 100 6.67 -6.29 29.59
CA GLU A 100 7.04 -7.27 28.57
C GLU A 100 6.31 -6.99 27.25
N GLU A 101 5.00 -6.70 27.30
CA GLU A 101 4.21 -6.37 26.10
C GLU A 101 4.66 -5.07 25.44
N ILE A 102 4.99 -4.03 26.22
CA ILE A 102 5.58 -2.78 25.70
C ILE A 102 6.87 -3.09 24.94
N GLN A 103 7.78 -3.89 25.53
CA GLN A 103 9.04 -4.25 24.89
C GLN A 103 8.82 -5.08 23.63
N LYS A 104 7.90 -6.06 23.68
CA LYS A 104 7.56 -6.92 22.55
C LYS A 104 7.01 -6.10 21.38
N HIS A 105 6.03 -5.24 21.63
CA HIS A 105 5.42 -4.39 20.62
C HIS A 105 6.40 -3.38 20.03
N LEU A 106 7.22 -2.74 20.88
CA LEU A 106 8.26 -1.82 20.42
C LEU A 106 9.29 -2.54 19.53
N ASN A 107 9.77 -3.71 19.94
CA ASN A 107 10.70 -4.51 19.16
C ASN A 107 10.09 -4.93 17.83
N ALA A 108 8.86 -5.45 17.83
CA ALA A 108 8.16 -5.87 16.61
C ALA A 108 8.04 -4.73 15.58
N VAL A 109 7.66 -3.52 16.01
CA VAL A 109 7.55 -2.36 15.09
C VAL A 109 8.92 -1.90 14.58
N ILE A 110 9.94 -1.81 15.44
CA ILE A 110 11.27 -1.35 15.04
C ILE A 110 11.94 -2.34 14.09
N SER A 111 11.97 -3.62 14.47
CA SER A 111 12.61 -4.68 13.68
C SER A 111 11.83 -4.97 12.39
N GLY A 112 10.50 -4.91 12.44
CA GLY A 112 9.63 -5.15 11.29
C GLY A 112 9.73 -4.12 10.16
N TRP A 113 10.15 -2.88 10.43
CA TRP A 113 10.26 -1.83 9.41
C TRP A 113 11.21 -2.20 8.27
N ALA A 114 12.38 -2.76 8.60
CA ALA A 114 13.41 -3.15 7.65
C ALA A 114 13.62 -4.68 7.57
N LEU A 115 12.80 -5.44 8.32
CA LEU A 115 13.00 -6.88 8.57
C LEU A 115 14.44 -7.15 9.02
N GLN A 116 14.83 -6.52 10.13
CA GLN A 116 16.15 -6.73 10.73
C GLN A 116 16.05 -7.11 12.20
N ASN A 117 16.64 -8.25 12.56
CA ASN A 117 16.74 -8.74 13.95
C ASN A 117 15.36 -8.88 14.63
N GLU A 118 14.38 -9.31 13.86
CA GLU A 118 13.01 -9.56 14.28
C GLU A 118 12.79 -10.99 14.76
N THR A 119 11.60 -11.26 15.30
CA THR A 119 11.14 -12.62 15.61
C THR A 119 10.46 -13.25 14.39
N ASP A 120 10.40 -14.58 14.31
CA ASP A 120 9.67 -15.29 13.24
C ASP A 120 8.21 -14.83 13.09
N ALA A 121 7.55 -14.49 14.21
CA ALA A 121 6.20 -13.96 14.19
C ALA A 121 6.13 -12.58 13.52
N THR A 122 7.05 -11.67 13.89
CA THR A 122 7.17 -10.35 13.26
C THR A 122 7.50 -10.49 11.76
N HIS A 123 8.44 -11.37 11.41
CA HIS A 123 8.82 -11.63 10.02
C HIS A 123 7.60 -12.08 9.21
N SER A 124 6.88 -13.09 9.69
CA SER A 124 5.68 -13.59 9.00
C SER A 124 4.59 -12.53 8.89
N THR A 125 4.31 -11.76 9.93
CA THR A 125 3.28 -10.69 9.89
C THR A 125 3.66 -9.63 8.86
N VAL A 126 4.92 -9.20 8.84
CA VAL A 126 5.39 -8.20 7.88
C VAL A 126 5.32 -8.72 6.45
N LEU A 127 5.80 -9.94 6.18
CA LEU A 127 5.76 -10.50 4.83
C LEU A 127 4.33 -10.66 4.29
N ASN A 128 3.33 -10.90 5.15
CA ASN A 128 1.94 -10.92 4.72
C ASN A 128 1.46 -9.55 4.20
N HIS A 129 2.03 -8.45 4.72
CA HIS A 129 1.71 -7.07 4.33
C HIS A 129 2.62 -6.50 3.24
N THR A 130 3.63 -7.23 2.78
CA THR A 130 4.60 -6.72 1.79
C THR A 130 4.75 -7.60 0.56
N MET A 131 4.16 -8.79 0.57
CA MET A 131 4.30 -9.77 -0.50
C MET A 131 3.02 -10.57 -0.68
N ASP A 132 2.68 -10.87 -1.93
CA ASP A 132 1.64 -11.84 -2.27
C ASP A 132 2.09 -13.28 -1.97
N GLY A 133 1.19 -14.24 -2.21
CA GLY A 133 1.44 -15.64 -1.89
C GLY A 133 2.59 -16.27 -2.69
N THR A 134 2.75 -15.96 -3.98
CA THR A 134 3.79 -16.58 -4.82
C THR A 134 5.15 -15.96 -4.57
N HIS A 135 5.21 -14.65 -4.36
CA HIS A 135 6.39 -13.94 -3.93
C HIS A 135 6.84 -14.42 -2.55
N ALA A 136 5.94 -14.50 -1.56
CA ALA A 136 6.29 -14.98 -0.23
C ALA A 136 6.80 -16.44 -0.26
N LEU A 137 6.21 -17.28 -1.12
CA LEU A 137 6.70 -18.65 -1.33
C LEU A 137 8.12 -18.66 -1.89
N MET A 138 8.40 -17.89 -2.95
CA MET A 138 9.74 -17.80 -3.54
C MET A 138 10.75 -17.21 -2.56
N PHE A 139 10.36 -16.16 -1.84
CA PHE A 139 11.18 -15.49 -0.83
C PHE A 139 11.70 -16.46 0.22
N GLY A 140 10.81 -17.32 0.75
CA GLY A 140 11.18 -18.35 1.70
C GLY A 140 12.14 -19.43 1.16
N GLN A 141 12.29 -19.55 -0.16
CA GLN A 141 13.22 -20.50 -0.77
C GLN A 141 14.61 -19.91 -1.05
N ILE A 142 14.80 -18.58 -1.01
CA ILE A 142 16.04 -17.91 -1.43
C ILE A 142 17.27 -18.48 -0.70
N GLY A 143 17.17 -18.70 0.61
CA GLY A 143 18.27 -19.26 1.41
C GLY A 143 18.76 -20.62 0.90
N GLY A 144 17.88 -21.42 0.31
CA GLY A 144 18.23 -22.73 -0.27
C GLY A 144 18.96 -22.64 -1.61
N TYR A 145 18.91 -21.48 -2.28
CA TYR A 145 19.59 -21.24 -3.56
C TYR A 145 20.93 -20.50 -3.40
N ILE A 146 21.29 -20.07 -2.19
CA ILE A 146 22.59 -19.46 -1.92
C ILE A 146 23.67 -20.57 -2.04
N PRO A 147 24.71 -20.39 -2.87
CA PRO A 147 25.81 -21.34 -2.98
C PRO A 147 26.48 -21.60 -1.62
N ALA A 148 26.86 -22.85 -1.34
CA ALA A 148 27.40 -23.25 -0.04
C ALA A 148 28.73 -22.56 0.33
N ASP A 149 29.45 -22.01 -0.65
CA ASP A 149 30.68 -21.23 -0.47
C ASP A 149 30.42 -19.75 -0.16
N VAL A 150 29.16 -19.32 -0.15
CA VAL A 150 28.73 -17.96 0.15
C VAL A 150 28.09 -17.90 1.54
N ASP A 151 28.52 -16.94 2.36
CA ASP A 151 27.98 -16.73 3.70
C ASP A 151 26.57 -16.12 3.62
N ALA A 152 25.55 -16.94 3.85
CA ALA A 152 24.15 -16.52 3.84
C ALA A 152 23.87 -15.38 4.82
N SER A 153 24.62 -15.26 5.92
CA SER A 153 24.44 -14.16 6.90
C SER A 153 24.78 -12.78 6.33
N GLN A 154 25.51 -12.71 5.21
CA GLN A 154 25.81 -11.46 4.51
C GLN A 154 24.75 -11.08 3.46
N ILE A 155 23.98 -12.06 2.98
CA ILE A 155 23.00 -11.88 1.90
C ILE A 155 21.59 -11.75 2.45
N MET A 156 21.20 -12.62 3.39
CA MET A 156 19.85 -12.67 3.90
C MET A 156 19.37 -11.32 4.46
N PRO A 157 20.16 -10.52 5.20
CA PRO A 157 19.74 -9.19 5.63
C PRO A 157 19.36 -8.25 4.47
N ILE A 158 20.02 -8.39 3.31
CA ILE A 158 19.68 -7.62 2.10
C ILE A 158 18.36 -8.12 1.52
N ILE A 159 18.18 -9.44 1.44
CA ILE A 159 16.95 -10.06 0.96
C ILE A 159 15.76 -9.69 1.85
N ASP A 160 15.90 -9.79 3.17
CA ASP A 160 14.92 -9.33 4.17
C ASP A 160 14.59 -7.85 3.99
N TYR A 161 15.60 -7.00 3.79
CA TYR A 161 15.34 -5.60 3.45
C TYR A 161 14.51 -5.47 2.17
N LEU A 162 14.80 -6.23 1.10
CA LEU A 162 14.04 -6.17 -0.17
C LEU A 162 12.58 -6.62 -0.02
N GLY A 163 12.25 -7.44 0.98
CA GLY A 163 10.88 -7.84 1.34
C GLY A 163 10.21 -6.92 2.37
N SER A 164 10.90 -5.87 2.85
CA SER A 164 10.45 -5.07 3.98
C SER A 164 9.53 -3.89 3.60
N PRO A 165 8.76 -3.33 4.56
CA PRO A 165 7.99 -2.09 4.37
C PRO A 165 8.88 -0.89 4.00
N ALA A 166 10.11 -0.83 4.54
CA ALA A 166 11.07 0.22 4.19
C ALA A 166 11.39 0.22 2.69
N SER A 167 11.55 -0.97 2.09
CA SER A 167 11.78 -1.09 0.66
C SER A 167 10.55 -0.69 -0.17
N ALA A 168 9.35 -0.99 0.33
CA ALA A 168 8.09 -0.57 -0.27
C ALA A 168 7.98 0.95 -0.34
N VAL A 169 8.31 1.64 0.76
CA VAL A 169 8.32 3.10 0.81
C VAL A 169 9.39 3.67 -0.11
N LEU A 170 10.61 3.11 -0.12
CA LEU A 170 11.67 3.54 -1.02
C LEU A 170 11.23 3.43 -2.49
N MET A 171 10.74 2.26 -2.88
CA MET A 171 10.28 1.99 -4.24
C MET A 171 9.09 2.86 -4.63
N GLY A 172 8.12 3.02 -3.72
CA GLY A 172 6.95 3.87 -3.95
C GLY A 172 7.29 5.35 -4.04
N MET A 173 8.32 5.84 -3.35
CA MET A 173 8.75 7.24 -3.46
C MET A 173 9.43 7.54 -4.79
N ILE A 174 10.21 6.60 -5.34
CA ILE A 174 10.91 6.82 -6.62
C ILE A 174 10.06 6.44 -7.84
N GLY A 175 9.10 5.52 -7.65
CA GLY A 175 8.27 4.94 -8.70
C GLY A 175 7.60 5.97 -9.62
N PRO A 176 6.86 6.99 -9.11
CA PRO A 176 6.20 7.99 -9.94
C PRO A 176 7.16 8.81 -10.80
N GLY A 177 8.44 8.92 -10.40
CA GLY A 177 9.47 9.60 -11.17
C GLY A 177 10.10 8.72 -12.26
N ILE A 178 10.11 7.39 -12.06
CA ILE A 178 10.72 6.41 -12.97
C ILE A 178 9.70 5.87 -13.98
N SER A 179 8.48 5.58 -13.54
CA SER A 179 7.43 4.95 -14.35
C SER A 179 7.10 5.70 -15.66
N PRO A 180 7.12 7.04 -15.75
CA PRO A 180 6.89 7.71 -17.04
C PRO A 180 8.00 7.42 -18.05
N TRP A 181 9.24 7.24 -17.61
CA TRP A 181 10.36 6.89 -18.50
C TRP A 181 10.27 5.45 -18.98
N VAL A 182 9.81 4.55 -18.12
CA VAL A 182 9.51 3.17 -18.51
C VAL A 182 8.40 3.15 -19.57
N ALA A 183 7.32 3.90 -19.35
CA ALA A 183 6.25 4.02 -20.33
C ALA A 183 6.72 4.63 -21.65
N LEU A 184 7.62 5.61 -21.61
CA LEU A 184 8.26 6.15 -22.82
C LEU A 184 9.05 5.07 -23.58
N LEU A 185 9.86 4.28 -22.88
CA LEU A 185 10.65 3.20 -23.50
C LEU A 185 9.75 2.12 -24.11
N ASN A 186 8.67 1.75 -23.42
CA ASN A 186 7.68 0.81 -23.92
C ASN A 186 6.99 1.38 -25.17
N SER A 187 6.50 2.62 -25.12
CA SER A 187 5.88 3.28 -26.27
C SER A 187 6.80 3.41 -27.50
N ILE A 188 8.10 3.63 -27.30
CA ILE A 188 9.07 3.62 -28.41
C ILE A 188 9.17 2.23 -29.04
N THR A 189 9.19 1.20 -28.21
CA THR A 189 9.28 -0.21 -28.63
C THR A 189 8.00 -0.64 -29.37
N ASP A 190 6.85 -0.20 -28.88
CA ASP A 190 5.53 -0.49 -29.45
C ASP A 190 5.17 0.40 -30.65
N HIS A 191 6.04 1.36 -31.00
CA HIS A 191 5.86 2.33 -32.08
C HIS A 191 4.60 3.20 -31.95
N ASP A 192 4.28 3.60 -30.72
CA ASP A 192 3.16 4.47 -30.40
C ASP A 192 3.28 5.86 -31.05
N SER A 193 2.13 6.51 -31.25
CA SER A 193 2.11 7.92 -31.64
C SER A 193 2.63 8.81 -30.49
N LEU A 194 3.05 10.04 -30.80
CA LEU A 194 3.44 11.01 -29.77
C LEU A 194 2.31 11.29 -28.77
N GLY A 195 1.05 11.31 -29.23
CA GLY A 195 -0.11 11.52 -28.37
C GLY A 195 -0.29 10.38 -27.37
N ASP A 196 -0.23 9.14 -27.86
CA ASP A 196 -0.37 7.94 -27.03
C ASP A 196 0.80 7.80 -26.07
N THR A 197 2.02 8.10 -26.53
CA THR A 197 3.23 8.14 -25.68
C THR A 197 3.01 9.09 -24.50
N LEU A 198 2.54 10.32 -24.73
CA LEU A 198 2.31 11.29 -23.65
C LEU A 198 1.19 10.85 -22.70
N ILE A 199 0.14 10.21 -23.21
CA ILE A 199 -0.92 9.62 -22.39
C ILE A 199 -0.37 8.48 -21.53
N ASN A 200 0.45 7.59 -22.11
CA ASN A 200 1.07 6.47 -21.41
C ASN A 200 2.04 6.96 -20.32
N MET A 201 2.87 7.96 -20.62
CA MET A 201 3.75 8.60 -19.62
C MET A 201 2.95 9.22 -18.47
N GLY A 202 1.88 9.98 -18.79
CA GLY A 202 0.99 10.58 -17.79
C GLY A 202 0.24 9.52 -16.99
N GLY A 203 -0.20 8.45 -17.63
CA GLY A 203 -0.84 7.32 -16.99
C GLY A 203 0.10 6.57 -16.07
N ALA A 204 1.34 6.37 -16.49
CA ALA A 204 2.36 5.72 -15.68
C ALA A 204 2.75 6.53 -14.44
N PHE A 205 2.75 7.86 -14.53
CA PHE A 205 2.94 8.71 -13.34
C PHE A 205 1.90 8.39 -12.25
N PHE A 206 0.64 8.15 -12.62
CA PHE A 206 -0.42 7.85 -11.65
C PHE A 206 -0.53 6.36 -11.30
N ASN A 207 -0.44 5.47 -12.29
CA ASN A 207 -0.79 4.06 -12.16
C ASN A 207 0.42 3.12 -12.17
N GLY A 208 1.60 3.62 -12.51
CA GLY A 208 2.82 2.84 -12.64
C GLY A 208 3.05 2.31 -14.05
N ALA A 209 4.22 1.72 -14.26
CA ALA A 209 4.59 1.05 -15.50
C ALA A 209 5.56 -0.10 -15.20
N THR A 210 5.51 -1.11 -16.06
CA THR A 210 6.37 -2.29 -15.95
C THR A 210 7.47 -2.25 -17.00
N LEU A 211 8.72 -2.39 -16.56
CA LEU A 211 9.88 -2.49 -17.42
C LEU A 211 10.11 -3.96 -17.77
N ASN A 212 9.86 -4.32 -19.02
CA ASN A 212 10.15 -5.65 -19.54
C ASN A 212 11.67 -5.83 -19.69
N LEU A 213 12.21 -6.93 -19.16
CA LEU A 213 13.62 -7.31 -19.19
C LEU A 213 13.87 -8.60 -19.97
N ASP A 214 12.93 -9.03 -20.82
CA ASP A 214 13.00 -10.29 -21.55
C ASP A 214 14.20 -10.38 -22.50
N ALA A 215 14.70 -9.23 -22.93
CA ALA A 215 15.94 -9.13 -23.70
C ALA A 215 17.17 -9.73 -22.97
N LEU A 216 17.11 -9.85 -21.64
CA LEU A 216 18.16 -10.46 -20.82
C LEU A 216 18.04 -11.98 -20.73
N LEU A 217 16.88 -12.57 -21.04
CA LEU A 217 16.61 -14.00 -20.87
C LEU A 217 17.58 -14.91 -21.63
N PRO A 218 17.98 -14.62 -22.89
CA PRO A 218 18.95 -15.47 -23.59
C PRO A 218 20.29 -15.57 -22.84
N MET A 219 20.73 -14.47 -22.22
CA MET A 219 21.94 -14.45 -21.40
C MET A 219 21.72 -15.19 -20.08
N ILE A 220 20.60 -14.94 -19.39
CA ILE A 220 20.29 -15.55 -18.09
C ILE A 220 20.17 -17.08 -18.22
N ASN A 221 19.36 -17.55 -19.16
CA ASN A 221 19.20 -18.99 -19.44
C ASN A 221 20.52 -19.62 -19.92
N GLY A 222 21.38 -18.85 -20.59
CA GLY A 222 22.70 -19.28 -21.04
C GLY A 222 23.71 -19.56 -19.92
N PHE A 223 23.49 -19.05 -18.70
CA PHE A 223 24.38 -19.31 -17.56
C PHE A 223 24.26 -20.73 -17.00
N GLY A 224 23.19 -21.48 -17.35
CA GLY A 224 22.99 -22.85 -16.86
C GLY A 224 22.79 -22.94 -15.34
N VAL A 225 22.31 -21.85 -14.72
CA VAL A 225 22.05 -21.77 -13.28
C VAL A 225 20.73 -22.42 -12.87
N PHE A 226 19.84 -22.68 -13.84
CA PHE A 226 18.56 -23.34 -13.58
C PHE A 226 18.68 -24.87 -13.70
N PRO A 227 17.90 -25.62 -12.91
CA PRO A 227 17.79 -27.07 -13.05
C PRO A 227 17.48 -27.51 -14.50
N ALA A 228 17.91 -28.72 -14.85
CA ALA A 228 17.70 -29.26 -16.20
C ALA A 228 16.21 -29.30 -16.57
N GLY A 229 15.85 -28.66 -17.68
CA GLY A 229 14.48 -28.56 -18.17
C GLY A 229 13.70 -27.34 -17.69
N MET A 230 14.28 -26.53 -16.79
CA MET A 230 13.70 -25.27 -16.32
C MET A 230 14.27 -24.09 -17.11
N ASN A 231 13.42 -23.16 -17.53
CA ASN A 231 13.80 -21.93 -18.21
C ASN A 231 13.07 -20.74 -17.60
N MET A 232 13.73 -19.59 -17.54
CA MET A 232 13.08 -18.31 -17.27
C MET A 232 12.48 -17.79 -18.58
N ASP A 233 11.17 -17.60 -18.58
CA ASP A 233 10.39 -17.19 -19.76
C ASP A 233 10.00 -15.72 -19.72
N HIS A 234 9.96 -15.13 -18.52
CA HIS A 234 9.68 -13.71 -18.34
C HIS A 234 10.51 -13.12 -17.20
N LEU A 235 10.94 -11.88 -17.36
CA LEU A 235 11.52 -11.07 -16.30
C LEU A 235 11.10 -9.62 -16.47
N ASP A 236 10.63 -9.00 -15.39
CA ASP A 236 10.26 -7.60 -15.40
C ASP A 236 10.43 -6.93 -14.03
N ILE A 237 10.36 -5.60 -14.03
CA ILE A 237 10.26 -4.79 -12.80
C ILE A 237 9.11 -3.81 -12.92
N ALA A 238 8.13 -3.91 -12.03
CA ALA A 238 7.02 -2.96 -11.90
C ALA A 238 7.41 -1.76 -11.04
N PHE A 239 7.27 -0.56 -11.59
CA PHE A 239 7.39 0.70 -10.86
C PHE A 239 6.00 1.26 -10.58
N GLY A 240 5.64 1.41 -9.31
CA GLY A 240 4.36 2.00 -8.92
C GLY A 240 4.29 3.50 -9.26
N GLY A 241 3.14 3.95 -9.73
CA GLY A 241 2.79 5.36 -9.85
C GLY A 241 2.26 5.91 -8.53
N LEU A 242 1.84 7.17 -8.52
CA LEU A 242 1.37 7.87 -7.32
C LEU A 242 0.25 7.11 -6.59
N LEU A 243 -0.59 6.41 -7.35
CA LEU A 243 -1.83 5.80 -6.90
C LEU A 243 -1.76 4.27 -6.87
N SER A 244 -0.63 3.65 -7.19
CA SER A 244 -0.56 2.19 -7.29
C SER A 244 -0.73 1.52 -5.91
N PRO A 245 -1.70 0.59 -5.75
CA PRO A 245 -1.98 -0.05 -4.46
C PRO A 245 -0.95 -1.13 -4.07
N GLY A 246 -0.20 -1.65 -5.05
CA GLY A 246 0.66 -2.83 -4.91
C GLY A 246 -0.12 -4.14 -4.73
N ALA A 247 0.53 -5.17 -4.21
CA ALA A 247 -0.05 -6.48 -3.96
C ALA A 247 0.55 -7.14 -2.71
N VAL A 248 -0.28 -7.90 -2.00
CA VAL A 248 0.04 -8.51 -0.71
C VAL A 248 -0.79 -9.78 -0.47
N ALA A 249 -0.35 -10.62 0.44
CA ALA A 249 -1.03 -11.85 0.85
C ALA A 249 -2.07 -11.60 1.94
N VAL A 250 -1.95 -10.52 2.71
CA VAL A 250 -2.96 -10.13 3.70
C VAL A 250 -4.23 -9.69 3.01
N GLY A 251 -5.37 -10.13 3.52
CA GLY A 251 -6.68 -9.74 3.03
C GLY A 251 -7.22 -10.61 1.89
N PRO A 252 -8.39 -10.24 1.33
CA PRO A 252 -9.07 -8.96 1.54
C PRO A 252 -9.56 -8.75 2.97
N TYR A 253 -9.58 -7.50 3.43
CA TYR A 253 -10.17 -7.14 4.71
C TYR A 253 -11.69 -7.16 4.63
N GLN A 254 -12.32 -7.82 5.58
CA GLN A 254 -13.76 -8.03 5.63
C GLN A 254 -14.38 -7.29 6.82
N VAL A 255 -15.47 -6.58 6.54
CA VAL A 255 -16.31 -5.97 7.57
C VAL A 255 -17.57 -6.81 7.70
N LEU A 256 -17.90 -7.24 8.91
CA LEU A 256 -19.12 -8.01 9.16
C LEU A 256 -20.33 -7.09 9.35
N GLY A 257 -21.46 -7.48 8.78
CA GLY A 257 -22.76 -6.84 8.97
C GLY A 257 -23.60 -7.51 10.07
N PRO A 258 -24.83 -7.02 10.27
CA PRO A 258 -25.78 -7.66 11.18
C PRO A 258 -25.96 -9.15 10.84
N GLY A 259 -25.81 -10.02 11.84
CA GLY A 259 -25.93 -11.48 11.65
C GLY A 259 -24.62 -12.21 11.31
N GLY A 260 -23.48 -11.50 11.25
CA GLY A 260 -22.16 -12.12 11.04
C GLY A 260 -21.79 -12.38 9.58
N GLU A 261 -22.59 -11.91 8.63
CA GLU A 261 -22.33 -12.00 7.19
C GLU A 261 -21.32 -10.92 6.74
N VAL A 262 -20.53 -11.19 5.69
CA VAL A 262 -19.59 -10.21 5.13
C VAL A 262 -20.35 -9.08 4.43
N ALA A 263 -20.31 -7.87 5.01
CA ALA A 263 -20.96 -6.68 4.47
C ALA A 263 -20.08 -5.95 3.44
N ALA A 264 -18.76 -6.01 3.59
CA ALA A 264 -17.81 -5.44 2.65
C ALA A 264 -16.52 -6.26 2.63
N SER A 265 -15.87 -6.29 1.46
CA SER A 265 -14.56 -6.93 1.24
C SER A 265 -13.66 -5.96 0.50
N VAL A 266 -12.54 -5.59 1.10
CA VAL A 266 -11.62 -4.57 0.60
C VAL A 266 -10.26 -5.23 0.34
N PRO A 267 -9.76 -5.25 -0.91
CA PRO A 267 -8.41 -5.74 -1.19
C PRO A 267 -7.39 -4.96 -0.36
N ALA A 268 -6.41 -5.62 0.26
CA ALA A 268 -5.39 -4.92 1.01
C ALA A 268 -4.40 -4.20 0.07
N VAL A 269 -3.68 -3.22 0.63
CA VAL A 269 -2.60 -2.50 -0.07
C VAL A 269 -1.27 -2.87 0.57
N GLY A 270 -0.21 -2.83 -0.22
CA GLY A 270 1.15 -3.09 0.25
C GLY A 270 2.03 -3.66 -0.84
N GLY A 271 3.24 -4.06 -0.48
CA GLY A 271 4.26 -4.44 -1.44
C GLY A 271 5.65 -4.27 -0.87
N SER A 272 6.65 -4.44 -1.74
CA SER A 272 8.07 -4.35 -1.42
C SER A 272 8.87 -4.25 -2.73
N ILE A 273 10.19 -4.06 -2.66
CA ILE A 273 11.02 -4.17 -3.86
C ILE A 273 10.95 -5.59 -4.42
N PHE A 274 10.93 -6.61 -3.56
CA PHE A 274 10.82 -8.00 -4.02
C PHE A 274 9.49 -8.27 -4.73
N GLN A 275 8.37 -7.76 -4.22
CA GLN A 275 7.06 -7.85 -4.88
C GLN A 275 7.01 -7.12 -6.24
N SER A 276 7.93 -6.17 -6.46
CA SER A 276 8.00 -5.43 -7.72
C SER A 276 8.67 -6.22 -8.84
N VAL A 277 9.29 -7.37 -8.56
CA VAL A 277 10.01 -8.18 -9.55
C VAL A 277 9.09 -9.26 -10.08
N GLY A 278 8.87 -9.28 -11.39
CA GLY A 278 8.05 -10.30 -12.04
C GLY A 278 8.93 -11.35 -12.69
N ILE A 279 8.56 -12.62 -12.50
CA ILE A 279 9.32 -13.75 -13.01
C ILE A 279 8.36 -14.86 -13.43
N GLU A 280 8.55 -15.37 -14.66
CA GLU A 280 7.92 -16.60 -15.10
C GLU A 280 8.98 -17.66 -15.35
N PHE A 281 8.75 -18.85 -14.81
CA PHE A 281 9.51 -20.05 -15.12
C PHE A 281 8.60 -21.14 -15.69
N SER A 282 9.07 -21.79 -16.75
CA SER A 282 8.55 -23.09 -17.20
C SER A 282 9.46 -24.23 -16.81
N GLY A 283 8.91 -25.44 -16.80
CA GLY A 283 9.63 -26.66 -16.48
C GLY A 283 10.00 -26.79 -15.00
N VAL A 284 9.30 -26.06 -14.13
CA VAL A 284 9.52 -26.12 -12.68
C VAL A 284 9.17 -27.52 -12.18
N PRO A 285 10.09 -28.23 -11.50
CA PRO A 285 9.80 -29.56 -10.97
C PRO A 285 8.56 -29.52 -10.08
N VAL A 286 7.64 -30.48 -10.27
CA VAL A 286 6.36 -30.60 -9.55
C VAL A 286 5.30 -29.56 -9.92
N LEU A 287 5.64 -28.29 -10.09
CA LEU A 287 4.68 -27.20 -10.36
C LEU A 287 4.36 -27.01 -11.85
N GLY A 288 5.26 -27.42 -12.75
CA GLY A 288 5.14 -27.21 -14.20
C GLY A 288 5.52 -25.78 -14.59
N THR A 289 4.82 -24.78 -14.04
CA THR A 289 5.15 -23.37 -14.18
C THR A 289 5.15 -22.68 -12.81
N LEU A 290 5.94 -21.62 -12.69
CA LEU A 290 5.94 -20.72 -11.54
C LEU A 290 5.84 -19.30 -12.07
N ASP A 291 4.80 -18.59 -11.66
CA ASP A 291 4.51 -17.23 -12.07
C ASP A 291 4.46 -16.31 -10.84
N LEU A 292 5.36 -15.34 -10.84
CA LEU A 292 5.40 -14.22 -9.90
C LEU A 292 5.01 -12.97 -10.69
N ASN A 293 3.77 -12.51 -10.49
CA ASN A 293 3.26 -11.32 -11.16
C ASN A 293 3.76 -10.07 -10.44
N SER A 294 4.57 -9.26 -11.12
CA SER A 294 5.08 -8.02 -10.51
C SER A 294 3.95 -7.07 -10.12
N ALA A 295 4.12 -6.40 -8.98
CA ALA A 295 3.19 -5.36 -8.55
C ALA A 295 3.95 -4.16 -7.95
N GLY A 296 3.91 -3.04 -8.68
CA GLY A 296 4.47 -1.78 -8.22
C GLY A 296 3.58 -1.13 -7.16
N ILE A 297 4.18 -0.67 -6.07
CA ILE A 297 3.50 0.08 -5.01
C ILE A 297 3.78 1.58 -5.15
N GLY A 298 2.76 2.42 -4.93
CA GLY A 298 2.87 3.87 -4.88
C GLY A 298 3.18 4.39 -3.47
N PRO A 299 3.58 5.67 -3.34
CA PRO A 299 4.01 6.21 -2.05
C PRO A 299 2.87 6.29 -1.04
N ILE A 300 1.64 6.58 -1.49
CA ILE A 300 0.46 6.66 -0.61
C ILE A 300 0.11 5.28 -0.06
N ALA A 301 0.03 4.28 -0.95
CA ALA A 301 -0.24 2.90 -0.58
C ALA A 301 0.85 2.33 0.34
N ALA A 302 2.13 2.65 0.11
CA ALA A 302 3.23 2.18 0.95
C ALA A 302 3.12 2.69 2.40
N TRP A 303 2.83 3.97 2.60
CA TRP A 303 2.63 4.52 3.95
C TRP A 303 1.36 3.99 4.61
N GLN A 304 0.30 3.79 3.84
CA GLN A 304 -0.93 3.21 4.34
C GLN A 304 -0.75 1.74 4.76
N ALA A 305 -0.08 0.94 3.93
CA ALA A 305 0.28 -0.44 4.23
C ALA A 305 1.18 -0.53 5.47
N TRP A 306 2.13 0.39 5.62
CA TRP A 306 2.93 0.48 6.84
C TRP A 306 2.07 0.73 8.07
N GLY A 307 1.10 1.66 7.99
CA GLY A 307 0.15 1.89 9.08
C GLY A 307 -0.66 0.63 9.46
N GLN A 308 -1.06 -0.17 8.47
CA GLN A 308 -1.73 -1.46 8.67
C GLN A 308 -0.81 -2.52 9.28
N THR A 309 0.43 -2.61 8.79
CA THR A 309 1.46 -3.50 9.33
C THR A 309 1.75 -3.17 10.79
N VAL A 310 1.90 -1.89 11.14
CA VAL A 310 2.06 -1.45 12.54
C VAL A 310 0.86 -1.84 13.39
N GLY A 311 -0.36 -1.65 12.89
CA GLY A 311 -1.57 -2.12 13.60
C GLY A 311 -1.50 -3.61 13.91
N ALA A 312 -1.16 -4.43 12.92
CA ALA A 312 -1.01 -5.87 13.08
C ALA A 312 0.09 -6.25 14.09
N LEU A 313 1.28 -5.62 13.98
CA LEU A 313 2.41 -5.83 14.89
C LEU A 313 2.14 -5.41 16.33
N LEU A 314 1.25 -4.44 16.53
CA LEU A 314 0.77 -3.98 17.83
C LEU A 314 -0.43 -4.81 18.36
N GLY A 315 -0.87 -5.84 17.61
CA GLY A 315 -1.89 -6.78 18.07
C GLY A 315 -3.31 -6.50 17.59
N SER A 316 -3.52 -5.70 16.53
CA SER A 316 -4.88 -5.44 16.00
C SER A 316 -5.56 -6.67 15.38
N GLY A 317 -4.81 -7.75 15.13
CA GLY A 317 -5.30 -8.97 14.47
C GLY A 317 -5.43 -8.85 12.94
N TRP A 318 -4.85 -7.80 12.34
CA TRP A 318 -4.87 -7.59 10.89
C TRP A 318 -3.70 -8.33 10.19
N ASP A 319 -3.38 -9.58 10.58
CA ASP A 319 -2.10 -10.26 10.28
C ASP A 319 -2.23 -11.52 9.40
N GLY A 320 -3.43 -11.96 9.05
CA GLY A 320 -3.68 -13.24 8.37
C GLY A 320 -3.26 -13.29 6.89
N LYS A 321 -2.98 -14.51 6.40
CA LYS A 321 -2.83 -14.82 4.96
C LYS A 321 -4.22 -15.10 4.38
N GLY A 322 -4.73 -14.24 3.49
CA GLY A 322 -6.09 -14.33 2.97
C GLY A 322 -7.10 -13.47 3.74
N PRO A 323 -8.41 -13.74 3.62
CA PRO A 323 -9.43 -12.87 4.17
C PRO A 323 -9.31 -12.67 5.69
N VAL A 324 -9.34 -11.42 6.13
CA VAL A 324 -9.25 -11.06 7.55
C VAL A 324 -10.47 -10.24 7.95
N VAL A 325 -11.20 -10.68 8.97
CA VAL A 325 -12.25 -9.85 9.57
C VAL A 325 -11.60 -8.75 10.39
N VAL A 326 -11.88 -7.51 10.03
CA VAL A 326 -11.26 -6.34 10.66
C VAL A 326 -12.25 -5.57 11.52
N THR A 327 -11.78 -5.12 12.67
CA THR A 327 -12.46 -4.13 13.52
C THR A 327 -11.47 -3.00 13.81
N PRO A 328 -11.89 -1.72 13.71
CA PRO A 328 -11.04 -0.61 14.12
C PRO A 328 -10.68 -0.74 15.61
N PRO A 329 -9.40 -0.64 16.02
CA PRO A 329 -9.01 -0.85 17.41
C PRO A 329 -9.71 0.04 18.44
N LEU A 330 -10.10 1.26 18.05
CA LEU A 330 -10.82 2.19 18.92
C LEU A 330 -12.35 2.15 18.75
N ALA A 331 -12.89 1.22 17.97
CA ALA A 331 -14.34 1.08 17.82
C ALA A 331 -14.96 0.64 19.15
N GLY A 332 -15.77 1.51 19.76
CA GLY A 332 -16.42 1.23 21.04
C GLY A 332 -15.49 1.26 22.25
N ALA A 333 -14.28 1.81 22.13
CA ALA A 333 -13.37 1.96 23.26
C ALA A 333 -13.96 2.88 24.34
N GLU A 334 -13.91 2.43 25.58
CA GLU A 334 -14.30 3.19 26.77
C GLU A 334 -13.04 3.56 27.56
N LEU A 335 -13.06 4.71 28.25
CA LEU A 335 -11.94 5.10 29.12
C LEU A 335 -11.92 4.20 30.37
N PRO A 336 -10.73 3.80 30.87
CA PRO A 336 -10.62 3.07 32.12
C PRO A 336 -11.35 3.80 33.25
N LEU A 337 -12.30 3.13 33.89
CA LEU A 337 -12.99 3.64 35.07
C LEU A 337 -12.33 3.03 36.30
N LEU A 338 -12.00 3.86 37.29
CA LEU A 338 -11.64 3.37 38.61
C LEU A 338 -12.91 2.77 39.23
N ASP A 339 -12.92 1.47 39.53
CA ASP A 339 -13.95 0.89 40.39
C ASP A 339 -13.77 1.43 41.81
N ASP A 340 -14.47 2.51 42.14
CA ASP A 340 -14.45 3.10 43.47
C ASP A 340 -15.42 2.41 44.46
N GLY A 341 -16.11 1.35 44.02
CA GLY A 341 -17.11 0.65 44.84
C GLY A 341 -18.27 1.55 45.30
N GLY A 342 -18.53 2.68 44.61
CA GLY A 342 -19.47 3.70 45.06
C GLY A 342 -20.30 4.30 43.92
N SER A 343 -21.63 4.12 43.98
CA SER A 343 -22.54 4.86 43.11
C SER A 343 -22.39 6.38 43.29
N GLY A 344 -21.86 7.12 42.30
CA GLY A 344 -22.15 8.55 42.18
C GLY A 344 -21.10 9.45 41.52
N ALA A 345 -21.56 10.12 40.47
CA ALA A 345 -21.14 11.43 39.95
C ALA A 345 -19.77 11.54 39.24
N ALA A 346 -19.87 11.64 37.91
CA ALA A 346 -18.83 12.12 37.02
C ALA A 346 -18.24 13.45 37.53
N THR A 347 -16.96 13.42 37.87
CA THR A 347 -16.13 14.60 38.10
C THR A 347 -15.02 14.64 37.05
N ASP A 348 -14.70 15.86 36.62
CA ASP A 348 -14.04 16.24 35.37
C ASP A 348 -12.65 15.59 35.19
N ALA A 349 -12.57 14.63 34.27
CA ALA A 349 -11.42 13.75 34.07
C ALA A 349 -10.22 14.42 33.35
N PHE A 350 -10.33 15.70 32.97
CA PHE A 350 -9.26 16.45 32.28
C PHE A 350 -8.48 17.41 33.18
N GLY A 351 -8.73 17.42 34.50
CA GLY A 351 -7.97 18.25 35.45
C GLY A 351 -6.46 18.00 35.41
N TRP A 352 -6.04 16.77 35.16
CA TRP A 352 -4.62 16.41 35.07
C TRP A 352 -3.96 16.87 33.75
N LEU A 353 -4.74 17.01 32.68
CA LEU A 353 -4.26 17.51 31.39
C LEU A 353 -4.12 19.05 31.42
N GLY A 354 -4.99 19.73 32.16
CA GLY A 354 -4.84 21.16 32.49
C GLY A 354 -3.58 21.43 33.33
N ASP A 355 -3.34 20.60 34.35
CA ASP A 355 -2.13 20.69 35.18
C ASP A 355 -0.83 20.39 34.40
N LEU A 356 -0.88 19.49 33.41
CA LEU A 356 0.27 19.15 32.57
C LEU A 356 0.57 20.20 31.49
N LEU A 357 -0.46 20.88 30.97
CA LEU A 357 -0.34 21.92 29.94
C LEU A 357 -0.28 23.34 30.49
N GLY A 358 -0.40 23.51 31.82
CA GLY A 358 -0.40 24.82 32.47
C GLY A 358 -1.56 25.71 32.04
N LEU A 359 -2.75 25.13 31.82
CA LEU A 359 -3.99 25.85 31.51
C LEU A 359 -4.97 25.81 32.69
#